data_AF-A0A6I2G3X5-F1
#
_entry.id   AF-A0A6I2G3X5-F1
#
_cell.length_a   1.000
_cell.length_b   1.000
_cell.length_c   1.000
_cell.angle_alpha   90.00
_cell.angle_beta   90.00
_cell.angle_gamma   90.00
#
_symmetry.space_group_name_H-M   'P 1'
#
loop_
_entity.id
_entity.type
_entity.pdbx_description
1 polymer ?
#
loop_
_entity_poly.entity_id
_entity_poly.type
_entity_poly.pdbx_seq_one_letter_code
_entity_poly.pdbx_strand_id
1 'polypeptide(L)'
;MRSIAAVAITAFACGAVAAGAGTAHADTSGACLVINNRAADYFDSIYIEPVNVADVKWKAFPWQAVLIQLRGKPLTTPSGSFTVTVESDVPVHKAWSYQPDRNRSLGCNGSWVVTLTE
;
A
#
# COMPACT_ATOMS: atom_id res chain seq x y z
N MET A 1 25.34 -55.52 7.24
CA MET A 1 25.84 -54.81 8.44
C MET A 1 25.47 -53.34 8.28
N ARG A 2 24.95 -52.76 9.37
CA ARG A 2 24.41 -51.40 9.49
C ARG A 2 25.50 -50.35 9.26
N SER A 3 25.15 -49.23 8.63
CA SER A 3 25.77 -47.92 8.91
C SER A 3 24.71 -46.82 8.89
N ILE A 4 24.85 -45.92 9.85
CA ILE A 4 23.84 -45.04 10.45
C ILE A 4 23.86 -43.64 9.82
N ALA A 5 22.70 -43.00 9.90
CA ALA A 5 22.29 -41.65 9.51
C ALA A 5 23.31 -40.49 9.63
N ALA A 6 23.13 -39.49 8.78
CA ALA A 6 23.47 -38.09 9.08
C ALA A 6 22.17 -37.26 9.03
N VAL A 7 21.74 -36.77 10.19
CA VAL A 7 20.65 -35.81 10.35
C VAL A 7 21.22 -34.42 10.14
N ALA A 8 20.77 -33.71 9.11
CA ALA A 8 21.09 -32.31 8.91
C ALA A 8 20.12 -31.46 9.75
N ILE A 9 20.63 -30.89 10.84
CA ILE A 9 19.96 -29.83 11.60
C ILE A 9 20.37 -28.51 10.96
N THR A 10 19.57 -27.99 10.03
CA THR A 10 19.70 -26.59 9.60
C THR A 10 18.98 -25.70 10.59
N ALA A 11 19.76 -24.87 11.27
CA ALA A 11 19.34 -23.93 12.30
C ALA A 11 18.28 -22.95 11.78
N PHE A 12 17.33 -22.64 12.66
CA PHE A 12 16.31 -21.62 12.50
C PHE A 12 16.95 -20.28 12.16
N ALA A 13 16.61 -19.76 10.98
CA ALA A 13 16.92 -18.38 10.62
C ALA A 13 16.22 -17.45 11.62
N CYS A 14 16.98 -16.57 12.27
CA CYS A 14 16.42 -15.38 12.91
C CYS A 14 15.58 -14.64 11.88
N GLY A 15 14.27 -14.61 12.10
CA GLY A 15 13.34 -13.87 11.26
C GLY A 15 13.68 -12.39 11.31
N ALA A 16 14.38 -11.91 10.30
CA ALA A 16 14.25 -10.52 9.90
C ALA A 16 12.79 -10.36 9.45
N VAL A 17 11.97 -9.71 10.28
CA VAL A 17 10.71 -9.15 9.83
C VAL A 17 11.07 -8.13 8.75
N ALA A 18 11.03 -8.58 7.50
CA ALA A 18 11.08 -7.67 6.37
C ALA A 18 9.89 -6.73 6.55
N ALA A 19 10.17 -5.48 6.92
CA ALA A 19 9.23 -4.39 6.71
C ALA A 19 8.83 -4.49 5.24
N GLY A 20 7.59 -4.88 4.98
CA GLY A 20 7.07 -5.03 3.63
C GLY A 20 7.15 -3.68 2.95
N ALA A 21 8.19 -3.46 2.15
CA ALA A 21 8.26 -2.36 1.21
C ALA A 21 6.95 -2.38 0.42
N GLY A 22 6.19 -1.28 0.51
CA GLY A 22 4.91 -1.16 -0.19
C GLY A 22 5.12 -1.53 -1.65
N THR A 23 4.31 -2.44 -2.16
CA THR A 23 4.34 -2.81 -3.58
C THR A 23 4.12 -1.57 -4.42
N ALA A 24 5.19 -1.10 -5.09
CA ALA A 24 5.08 -0.15 -6.18
C ALA A 24 4.19 -0.79 -7.26
N HIS A 25 3.13 -0.10 -7.65
CA HIS A 25 2.25 -0.55 -8.72
C HIS A 25 2.74 -0.07 -10.09
N ALA A 26 2.12 -0.54 -11.16
CA ALA A 26 2.54 -0.24 -12.52
C ALA A 26 2.33 1.24 -12.89
N ASP A 27 3.26 1.77 -13.69
CA ASP A 27 3.23 3.15 -14.17
C ASP A 27 1.97 3.39 -15.01
N THR A 28 1.16 4.38 -14.61
CA THR A 28 -0.01 4.83 -15.37
C THR A 28 -0.16 6.34 -15.19
N SER A 29 0.57 7.09 -16.01
CA SER A 29 0.69 8.55 -15.87
C SER A 29 -0.66 9.25 -15.68
N GLY A 30 -0.71 10.14 -14.67
CA GLY A 30 -1.92 10.89 -14.32
C GLY A 30 -2.99 10.07 -13.59
N ALA A 31 -2.72 8.82 -13.19
CA ALA A 31 -3.61 8.07 -12.32
C ALA A 31 -3.68 8.74 -10.94
N CYS A 32 -4.88 8.71 -10.36
CA CYS A 32 -5.11 9.14 -8.98
C CYS A 32 -4.96 7.97 -8.00
N LEU A 33 -4.72 8.29 -6.72
CA LEU A 33 -4.68 7.29 -5.66
C LEU A 33 -5.96 7.28 -4.83
N VAL A 34 -6.52 6.10 -4.63
CA VAL A 34 -7.63 5.84 -3.70
C VAL A 34 -7.16 4.83 -2.66
N ILE A 35 -7.42 5.13 -1.40
CA ILE A 35 -7.25 4.18 -0.29
C ILE A 35 -8.61 3.63 0.07
N ASN A 36 -8.76 2.31 0.01
CA ASN A 36 -9.97 1.58 0.37
C ASN A 36 -9.72 0.75 1.63
N ASN A 37 -10.06 1.29 2.79
CA ASN A 37 -9.95 0.56 4.04
C ASN A 37 -11.14 -0.40 4.19
N ARG A 38 -10.88 -1.71 4.13
CA ARG A 38 -11.82 -2.79 4.42
C ARG A 38 -11.50 -3.49 5.75
N ALA A 39 -10.73 -2.83 6.60
CA ALA A 39 -10.43 -3.26 7.94
C ALA A 39 -11.45 -2.65 8.92
N ALA A 40 -11.57 -3.24 10.12
CA ALA A 40 -12.39 -2.69 11.18
C ALA A 40 -11.67 -1.54 11.91
N ASP A 41 -10.34 -1.50 11.82
CA ASP A 41 -9.52 -0.47 12.41
C ASP A 41 -9.42 0.79 11.55
N TYR A 42 -9.06 1.85 12.25
CA TYR A 42 -8.78 3.16 11.71
C TYR A 42 -7.25 3.32 11.55
N PHE A 43 -6.81 3.72 10.36
CA PHE A 43 -5.40 3.99 10.08
C PHE A 43 -5.18 5.50 9.97
N ASP A 44 -4.42 6.11 10.89
CA ASP A 44 -4.13 7.56 10.88
C ASP A 44 -2.77 7.96 10.33
N SER A 45 -1.90 6.98 10.14
CA SER A 45 -0.50 7.17 9.81
C SER A 45 -0.19 6.47 8.49
N ILE A 46 -0.85 6.94 7.44
CA ILE A 46 -0.58 6.50 6.07
C ILE A 46 0.36 7.49 5.39
N TYR A 47 1.46 6.99 4.87
CA TYR A 47 2.45 7.73 4.09
C TYR A 47 2.38 7.30 2.64
N ILE A 48 2.57 8.25 1.74
CA ILE A 48 2.44 8.04 0.31
C ILE A 48 3.68 8.62 -0.38
N GLU A 49 4.39 7.82 -1.16
CA GLU A 49 5.56 8.23 -1.95
C GLU A 49 5.26 8.07 -3.45
N PRO A 50 5.95 8.79 -4.37
CA PRO A 50 6.87 9.90 -4.13
C PRO A 50 6.09 11.21 -4.03
N VAL A 51 5.35 11.41 -2.95
CA VAL A 51 4.65 12.67 -2.74
C VAL A 51 5.70 13.61 -2.15
N ASN A 52 6.15 14.57 -2.96
CA ASN A 52 7.21 15.55 -2.65
C ASN A 52 6.87 16.54 -1.51
N VAL A 53 6.03 16.11 -0.58
CA VAL A 53 5.49 16.88 0.53
C VAL A 53 5.82 16.03 1.76
N ALA A 54 7.03 16.26 2.29
CA ALA A 54 7.46 15.63 3.53
C ALA A 54 6.37 15.85 4.61
N ASP A 55 6.15 14.81 5.43
CA ASP A 55 5.32 14.84 6.63
C ASP A 55 3.80 14.96 6.45
N VAL A 56 3.27 14.78 5.23
CA VAL A 56 1.82 14.61 5.07
C VAL A 56 1.43 13.18 5.41
N LYS A 57 0.62 13.03 6.47
CA LYS A 57 -0.05 11.77 6.81
C LYS A 57 -1.50 11.80 6.35
N TRP A 58 -1.96 10.69 5.82
CA TRP A 58 -3.36 10.48 5.47
C TRP A 58 -4.04 9.51 6.42
N LYS A 59 -5.36 9.65 6.49
CA LYS A 59 -6.23 8.89 7.37
C LYS A 59 -7.18 8.05 6.52
N ALA A 60 -7.41 6.81 6.90
CA ALA A 60 -8.41 5.94 6.28
C ALA A 60 -9.34 5.36 7.36
N PHE A 61 -10.61 5.73 7.27
CA PHE A 61 -11.63 5.27 8.20
C PHE A 61 -12.08 3.83 7.90
N PRO A 62 -12.51 3.08 8.94
CA PRO A 62 -13.00 1.71 8.76
C PRO A 62 -14.08 1.65 7.69
N TRP A 63 -13.99 0.65 6.82
CA TRP A 63 -14.97 0.37 5.76
C TRP A 63 -15.22 1.52 4.77
N GLN A 64 -14.23 2.40 4.57
CA GLN A 64 -14.35 3.55 3.67
C GLN A 64 -13.30 3.56 2.57
N ALA A 65 -13.71 4.09 1.40
CA ALA A 65 -12.81 4.44 0.32
C ALA A 65 -12.67 5.96 0.22
N VAL A 66 -11.44 6.45 0.24
CA VAL A 66 -11.11 7.87 0.14
C VAL A 66 -10.20 8.13 -1.06
N LEU A 67 -10.58 9.11 -1.88
CA LEU A 67 -9.70 9.68 -2.89
C LEU A 67 -8.67 10.55 -2.19
N ILE A 68 -7.39 10.23 -2.37
CA ILE A 68 -6.32 11.00 -1.78
C ILE A 68 -6.20 12.33 -2.51
N GLN A 69 -6.15 13.39 -1.71
CA GLN A 69 -6.05 14.75 -2.18
C GLN A 69 -4.86 15.45 -1.52
N LEU A 70 -4.24 16.35 -2.28
CA LEU A 70 -3.23 17.28 -1.81
C LEU A 70 -3.71 18.70 -2.13
N ARG A 71 -3.86 19.54 -1.10
CA ARG A 71 -4.36 20.93 -1.23
C ARG A 71 -5.68 21.02 -2.01
N GLY A 72 -6.61 20.11 -1.73
CA GLY A 72 -7.95 20.07 -2.35
C GLY A 72 -8.01 19.55 -3.79
N LYS A 73 -6.88 19.06 -4.34
CA LYS A 73 -6.83 18.44 -5.66
C LYS A 73 -6.50 16.95 -5.56
N PRO A 74 -7.03 16.09 -6.44
CA PRO A 74 -6.64 14.69 -6.49
C PRO A 74 -5.12 14.55 -6.58
N LEU A 75 -4.54 13.70 -5.73
CA LEU A 75 -3.13 13.39 -5.79
C LEU A 75 -2.85 12.53 -7.02
N THR A 76 -1.95 13.00 -7.87
CA THR A 76 -1.43 12.31 -9.05
C THR A 76 0.08 12.34 -9.04
N THR A 77 0.72 11.37 -9.67
CA THR A 77 2.17 11.38 -9.91
C THR A 77 2.43 11.35 -11.43
N PRO A 78 3.56 11.93 -11.91
CA PRO A 78 3.89 11.91 -13.34
C PRO A 78 4.01 10.49 -13.90
N SER A 79 4.61 9.57 -13.15
CA SER A 79 4.68 8.15 -13.49
C SER A 79 3.35 7.42 -13.26
N GLY A 80 2.50 7.93 -12.37
CA GLY A 80 1.29 7.25 -11.93
C GLY A 80 1.57 6.08 -11.00
N SER A 81 2.76 6.03 -10.41
CA SER A 81 3.18 5.07 -9.40
C SER A 81 3.17 5.70 -8.02
N PHE A 82 2.73 4.92 -7.03
CA PHE A 82 2.62 5.26 -5.63
C PHE A 82 3.17 4.11 -4.78
N THR A 83 3.83 4.46 -3.69
CA THR A 83 4.12 3.55 -2.58
C THR A 83 3.26 4.00 -1.42
N VAL A 84 2.56 3.07 -0.77
CA VAL A 84 1.74 3.35 0.40
C VAL A 84 2.28 2.58 1.60
N THR A 85 2.66 3.30 2.64
CA THR A 85 3.12 2.76 3.92
C THR A 85 2.08 3.09 4.98
N VAL A 86 1.74 2.10 5.81
CA VAL A 86 0.75 2.23 6.88
C VAL A 86 1.47 1.87 8.17
N GLU A 87 1.54 2.80 9.11
CA GLU A 87 1.95 2.49 10.49
C GLU A 87 0.74 1.93 11.24
N SER A 88 0.86 0.71 11.75
CA SER A 88 -0.17 0.04 12.54
C SER A 88 0.48 -1.01 13.45
N ASP A 89 -0.13 -1.23 14.61
CA ASP A 89 0.26 -2.28 15.56
C ASP A 89 -0.19 -3.68 15.11
N VAL A 90 -1.12 -3.75 14.15
CA VAL A 90 -1.60 -5.00 13.54
C VAL A 90 -1.04 -5.15 12.11
N PRO A 91 -0.85 -6.39 11.62
CA PRO A 91 -0.47 -6.61 10.23
C PRO A 91 -1.52 -6.01 9.27
N VAL A 92 -1.07 -5.23 8.29
CA VAL A 92 -1.95 -4.65 7.26
C VAL A 92 -1.58 -5.23 5.90
N HIS A 93 -2.51 -5.97 5.32
CA HIS A 93 -2.41 -6.46 3.95
C HIS A 93 -2.84 -5.38 2.95
N LYS A 94 -2.11 -5.29 1.82
CA LYS A 94 -2.36 -4.30 0.76
C LYS A 94 -2.60 -5.01 -0.56
N ALA A 95 -3.78 -4.83 -1.14
CA ALA A 95 -4.13 -5.33 -2.47
C ALA A 95 -4.34 -4.16 -3.44
N TRP A 96 -3.64 -4.19 -4.58
CA TRP A 96 -3.70 -3.14 -5.58
C TRP A 96 -4.59 -3.52 -6.76
N SER A 97 -5.39 -2.57 -7.23
CA SER A 97 -6.14 -2.71 -8.48
C SER A 97 -6.20 -1.38 -9.20
N TYR A 98 -6.02 -1.40 -10.52
CA TYR A 98 -6.23 -0.23 -11.36
C TYR A 98 -7.68 -0.21 -11.85
N GLN A 99 -8.32 0.95 -11.75
CA GLN A 99 -9.70 1.18 -12.19
C GLN A 99 -9.69 2.29 -13.26
N PRO A 100 -9.77 1.95 -14.56
CA PRO A 100 -9.56 2.89 -15.66
C PRO A 100 -10.57 4.04 -15.69
N ASP A 101 -11.81 3.78 -15.28
CA ASP A 101 -12.90 4.77 -15.34
C ASP A 101 -13.04 5.60 -14.06
N ARG A 102 -12.39 5.17 -12.97
CA ARG A 102 -12.58 5.79 -11.66
C ARG A 102 -11.90 7.16 -11.59
N ASN A 103 -12.66 8.14 -11.12
CA ASN A 103 -12.26 9.54 -10.96
C ASN A 103 -11.82 10.25 -12.26
N ARG A 104 -12.16 9.72 -13.44
CA ARG A 104 -11.88 10.40 -14.72
C ARG A 104 -12.51 11.79 -14.82
N SER A 105 -13.72 11.96 -14.28
CA SER A 105 -14.41 13.25 -14.21
C SER A 105 -13.69 14.29 -13.35
N LEU A 106 -12.74 13.86 -12.51
CA LEU A 106 -11.92 14.73 -11.66
C LEU A 106 -10.54 15.03 -12.28
N GLY A 107 -10.32 14.65 -13.53
CA GLY A 107 -9.06 14.86 -14.26
C GLY A 107 -8.03 13.74 -14.10
N CYS A 108 -8.41 12.61 -13.51
CA CYS A 108 -7.52 11.45 -13.36
C CYS A 108 -7.51 10.58 -14.62
N ASN A 109 -6.36 10.02 -14.98
CA ASN A 109 -6.28 8.94 -15.97
C ASN A 109 -6.54 7.58 -15.30
N GLY A 110 -7.76 7.39 -14.81
CA GLY A 110 -8.14 6.28 -13.93
C GLY A 110 -7.57 6.42 -12.52
N SER A 111 -7.75 5.38 -11.71
CA SER A 111 -7.28 5.38 -10.32
C SER A 111 -6.64 4.06 -9.94
N TRP A 112 -5.51 4.14 -9.23
CA TRP A 112 -5.01 3.03 -8.43
C TRP A 112 -5.76 2.99 -7.10
N VAL A 113 -6.31 1.83 -6.79
CA VAL A 113 -7.00 1.56 -5.54
C VAL A 113 -6.14 0.60 -4.73
N VAL A 114 -5.61 1.07 -3.61
CA VAL A 114 -5.02 0.20 -2.58
C VAL A 114 -6.10 -0.18 -1.59
N THR A 115 -6.40 -1.46 -1.49
CA THR A 115 -7.31 -2.00 -0.48
C THR A 115 -6.50 -2.46 0.72
N LEU A 116 -6.84 -1.92 1.89
CA LEU A 116 -6.24 -2.27 3.17
C LEU A 116 -7.17 -3.26 3.89
N THR A 117 -6.60 -4.36 4.39
CA THR A 117 -7.29 -5.34 5.25
C THR A 117 -6.37 -5.76 6.38
N GLU A 118 -6.95 -6.15 7.51
CA GLU A 118 -6.28 -6.86 8.61
C GLU A 118 -6.13 -8.36 8.30
#